data_AF-A0A353DB93-F1
#
_entry.id   AF-A0A353DB93-F1
#
_cell.length_a   1.000
_cell.length_b   1.000
_cell.length_c   1.000
_cell.angle_alpha   90.00
_cell.angle_beta   90.00
_cell.angle_gamma   90.00
#
_symmetry.space_group_name_H-M   'P 1'
#
loop_
_entity.id
_entity.type
_entity.pdbx_description
1 polymer ?
#
loop_
_entity_poly.entity_id
_entity_poly.type
_entity_poly.pdbx_seq_one_letter_code
_entity_poly.pdbx_strand_id
1 'polypeptide(L)'
;MNAEQSLARLLGVIERLLAPDGCPWDREQTPESLCDYVVEEAFELVEAIRDGDALEAREELGDVLFLLAFIAVLYEKRGAFDLSEALENNAAKMVRRHPHVFADASFESQKELLRNWERIKREEKKENGDGAPAGLFDSLPKGLPPLLRAYRIQAKAARFGFTWESDEDMAAQLRSEWRELEQALASGDRAAQEEEFGDYLFCLVEFGRRKGFKANAALDAANRKFLARFARMEELARAQGLDLAGQELAVLNRFWDQAKAKP
;
A
#
# COMPACT_ATOMS: atom_id res chain seq x y z
N MET A 1 11.35 -0.76 -30.72
CA MET A 1 12.18 -0.23 -29.63
C MET A 1 12.21 -1.27 -28.53
N ASN A 2 13.38 -1.53 -27.94
CA ASN A 2 13.48 -2.31 -26.70
C ASN A 2 13.24 -1.38 -25.49
N ALA A 3 13.16 -1.94 -24.28
CA ALA A 3 12.88 -1.17 -23.06
C ALA A 3 13.95 -0.10 -22.77
N GLU A 4 15.22 -0.40 -23.02
CA GLU A 4 16.34 0.53 -22.86
C GLU A 4 16.19 1.77 -23.76
N GLN A 5 15.85 1.56 -25.04
CA GLN A 5 15.58 2.64 -25.99
C GLN A 5 14.34 3.45 -25.60
N SER A 6 13.30 2.79 -25.10
CA SER A 6 12.09 3.48 -24.61
C SER A 6 12.38 4.34 -23.38
N LEU A 7 13.19 3.85 -22.43
CA LEU A 7 13.62 4.61 -21.26
C LEU A 7 14.49 5.81 -21.65
N ALA A 8 15.44 5.62 -22.57
CA ALA A 8 16.25 6.72 -23.10
C ALA A 8 15.39 7.80 -23.78
N ARG A 9 14.35 7.40 -24.52
CA ARG A 9 13.37 8.32 -25.09
C ARG A 9 12.59 9.08 -24.01
N LEU A 10 12.15 8.40 -22.95
CA LEU A 10 11.44 9.02 -21.83
C LEU A 10 12.29 10.09 -21.13
N LEU A 11 13.56 9.78 -20.87
CA LEU A 11 14.52 10.75 -20.32
C LEU A 11 14.70 11.95 -21.24
N GLY A 12 14.84 11.73 -22.56
CA GLY A 12 14.93 12.83 -23.53
C GLY A 12 13.67 13.71 -23.58
N VAL A 13 12.48 13.14 -23.34
CA VAL A 13 11.25 13.92 -23.18
C VAL A 13 11.34 14.81 -21.93
N ILE A 14 11.72 14.25 -20.78
CA ILE A 14 11.87 14.99 -19.51
C ILE A 14 12.90 16.13 -19.67
N GLU A 15 14.05 15.86 -20.28
CA GLU A 15 15.07 16.88 -20.55
C GLU A 15 14.52 18.02 -21.42
N ARG A 16 13.73 17.69 -22.45
CA ARG A 16 13.10 18.70 -23.32
C ARG A 16 12.07 19.54 -22.57
N LEU A 17 11.28 18.93 -21.67
CA LEU A 17 10.32 19.62 -20.81
C LEU A 17 11.04 20.59 -19.87
N LEU A 18 12.21 20.20 -19.34
CA LEU A 18 13.02 21.00 -18.40
C LEU A 18 13.97 22.01 -19.08
N ALA A 19 14.05 22.02 -20.42
CA ALA A 19 14.90 22.96 -21.16
C ALA A 19 14.48 24.42 -20.91
N PRO A 20 15.35 25.43 -21.13
CA PRO A 20 15.01 26.84 -20.88
C PRO A 20 13.74 27.33 -21.60
N ASP A 21 13.48 26.81 -22.80
CA ASP A 21 12.30 27.04 -23.64
C ASP A 21 11.27 25.88 -23.54
N GLY A 22 11.40 25.03 -22.52
CA GLY A 22 10.49 23.94 -22.22
C GLY A 22 9.22 24.40 -21.51
N CYS A 23 8.52 23.45 -20.89
CA CYS A 23 7.27 23.72 -20.20
C CYS A 23 7.51 24.53 -18.92
N PRO A 24 6.89 25.70 -18.74
CA PRO A 24 7.08 26.51 -17.53
C PRO A 24 6.73 25.76 -16.25
N TRP A 25 5.65 24.97 -16.27
CA TRP A 25 5.19 24.22 -15.10
C TRP A 25 6.18 23.11 -14.71
N ASP A 26 6.68 22.34 -15.68
CA ASP A 26 7.65 21.27 -15.43
C ASP A 26 8.96 21.80 -14.84
N ARG A 27 9.40 22.96 -15.30
CA ARG A 27 10.63 23.61 -14.82
C ARG A 27 10.53 24.11 -13.37
N GLU A 28 9.32 24.37 -12.89
CA GLU A 28 9.07 24.78 -11.51
C GLU A 28 8.98 23.61 -10.54
N GLN A 29 8.92 22.36 -11.03
CA GLN A 29 8.80 21.18 -10.18
C GLN A 29 10.08 20.88 -9.40
N THR A 30 9.88 20.30 -8.22
CA THR A 30 10.92 19.77 -7.36
C THR A 30 10.61 18.30 -7.01
N PRO A 31 11.59 17.49 -6.56
CA PRO A 31 11.30 16.16 -6.05
C PRO A 31 10.19 16.15 -4.99
N GLU A 32 10.14 17.19 -4.16
CA GLU A 32 9.16 17.34 -3.09
C GLU A 32 7.75 17.66 -3.64
N SER A 33 7.63 18.51 -4.66
CA SER A 33 6.33 18.83 -5.28
C SER A 33 5.76 17.65 -6.08
N LEU A 34 6.62 16.76 -6.58
CA LEU A 34 6.21 15.57 -7.34
C LEU A 34 5.75 14.41 -6.46
N CYS A 35 5.95 14.48 -5.13
CA CYS A 35 5.59 13.40 -4.20
C CYS A 35 4.09 13.04 -4.24
N ASP A 36 3.22 14.04 -4.28
CA ASP A 36 1.77 13.81 -4.25
C ASP A 36 1.30 13.12 -5.53
N TYR A 37 1.79 13.55 -6.69
CA TYR A 37 1.54 12.91 -7.98
C TYR A 37 2.02 11.45 -7.98
N VAL A 38 3.20 11.15 -7.43
CA VAL A 38 3.68 9.75 -7.35
C VAL A 38 2.72 8.88 -6.53
N VAL A 39 2.10 9.45 -5.49
CA VAL A 39 1.11 8.72 -4.69
C VAL A 39 -0.16 8.51 -5.50
N GLU A 40 -0.69 9.55 -6.15
CA GLU A 40 -1.89 9.49 -6.99
C GLU A 40 -1.76 8.43 -8.09
N GLU A 41 -0.75 8.53 -8.96
CA GLU A 41 -0.52 7.57 -10.06
C GLU A 41 -0.27 6.14 -9.54
N ALA A 42 0.36 6.01 -8.35
CA ALA A 42 0.53 4.69 -7.75
C ALA A 42 -0.80 4.09 -7.25
N PHE A 43 -1.77 4.91 -6.86
CA PHE A 43 -3.12 4.43 -6.53
C PHE A 43 -3.90 4.08 -7.79
N GLU A 44 -3.80 4.86 -8.86
CA GLU A 44 -4.43 4.58 -10.16
C GLU A 44 -3.88 3.27 -10.77
N LEU A 45 -2.56 3.10 -10.77
CA LEU A 45 -1.93 1.82 -11.15
C LEU A 45 -2.44 0.64 -10.33
N VAL A 46 -2.58 0.80 -9.01
CA VAL A 46 -3.10 -0.25 -8.13
C VAL A 46 -4.57 -0.55 -8.41
N GLU A 47 -5.36 0.46 -8.76
CA GLU A 47 -6.77 0.31 -9.15
C GLU A 47 -6.89 -0.48 -10.45
N ALA A 48 -6.20 -0.03 -11.51
CA ALA A 48 -6.17 -0.70 -12.80
C ALA A 48 -5.77 -2.19 -12.71
N ILE A 49 -4.73 -2.49 -11.93
CA ILE A 49 -4.30 -3.88 -11.69
C ILE A 49 -5.39 -4.69 -10.98
N ARG A 50 -6.11 -4.10 -10.00
CA ARG A 50 -7.16 -4.78 -9.25
C ARG A 50 -8.40 -5.05 -10.10
N ASP A 51 -8.72 -4.14 -11.01
CA ASP A 51 -9.86 -4.29 -11.92
C ASP A 51 -9.53 -5.22 -13.11
N GLY A 52 -8.26 -5.64 -13.23
CA GLY A 52 -7.81 -6.50 -14.31
C GLY A 52 -7.74 -5.78 -15.65
N ASP A 53 -7.75 -4.44 -15.65
CA ASP A 53 -7.62 -3.62 -16.83
C ASP A 53 -6.15 -3.50 -17.22
N ALA A 54 -5.72 -4.37 -18.12
CA ALA A 54 -4.34 -4.39 -18.58
C ALA A 54 -3.98 -3.18 -19.46
N LEU A 55 -4.96 -2.49 -20.05
CA LEU A 55 -4.70 -1.30 -20.87
C LEU A 55 -4.44 -0.10 -19.97
N GLU A 56 -5.32 0.11 -18.98
CA GLU A 56 -5.14 1.16 -17.97
C GLU A 56 -3.87 0.89 -17.16
N ALA A 57 -3.64 -0.33 -16.70
CA ALA A 57 -2.44 -0.65 -15.91
C ALA A 57 -1.13 -0.43 -16.70
N ARG A 58 -1.18 -0.46 -18.03
CA ARG A 58 -0.02 -0.13 -18.88
C ARG A 58 0.20 1.38 -18.97
N GLU A 59 -0.86 2.17 -19.00
CA GLU A 59 -0.84 3.64 -18.99
C GLU A 59 -0.24 4.13 -17.66
N GLU A 60 -0.89 3.76 -16.56
CA GLU A 60 -0.50 4.13 -15.19
C GLU A 60 0.93 3.67 -14.82
N LEU A 61 1.34 2.50 -15.32
CA LEU A 61 2.72 2.04 -15.13
C LEU A 61 3.72 2.99 -15.81
N GLY A 62 3.35 3.54 -16.96
CA GLY A 62 4.10 4.56 -17.68
C GLY A 62 4.19 5.87 -16.90
N ASP A 63 3.09 6.33 -16.30
CA ASP A 63 3.04 7.60 -15.58
C ASP A 63 3.82 7.54 -14.26
N VAL A 64 3.69 6.44 -13.51
CA VAL A 64 4.56 6.18 -12.35
C VAL A 64 6.05 6.16 -12.78
N LEU A 65 6.40 5.50 -13.89
CA LEU A 65 7.78 5.48 -14.38
C LEU A 65 8.27 6.87 -14.83
N PHE A 66 7.41 7.66 -15.46
CA PHE A 66 7.71 9.04 -15.85
C PHE A 66 8.05 9.89 -14.63
N LEU A 67 7.21 9.86 -13.58
CA LEU A 67 7.46 10.63 -12.35
C LEU A 67 8.74 10.19 -11.64
N LEU A 68 9.01 8.89 -11.56
CA LEU A 68 10.25 8.38 -10.97
C LEU A 68 11.50 8.82 -11.76
N ALA A 69 11.44 8.78 -13.10
CA ALA A 69 12.52 9.26 -13.95
C ALA A 69 12.68 10.80 -13.85
N PHE A 70 11.57 11.55 -13.75
CA PHE A 70 11.58 13.00 -13.58
C PHE A 70 12.30 13.38 -12.29
N ILE A 71 11.94 12.74 -11.17
CA ILE A 71 12.59 12.94 -9.88
C ILE A 71 14.10 12.64 -9.96
N ALA A 72 14.51 11.56 -10.65
CA ALA A 72 15.92 11.25 -10.84
C ALA A 72 16.67 12.35 -11.60
N VAL A 73 16.11 12.87 -12.69
CA VAL A 73 16.69 14.00 -13.45
C VAL A 73 16.80 15.26 -12.60
N LEU A 74 15.84 15.54 -11.72
CA LEU A 74 15.90 16.67 -10.80
C LEU A 74 17.01 16.51 -9.75
N TYR A 75 17.25 15.30 -9.23
CA TYR A 75 18.38 15.03 -8.34
C TYR A 75 19.73 15.10 -9.05
N GLU A 76 19.80 14.65 -10.30
CA GLU A 76 21.00 14.76 -11.14
C GLU A 76 21.38 16.23 -11.36
N LYS A 77 20.40 17.09 -11.68
CA LYS A 77 20.60 18.54 -11.81
C LYS A 77 21.08 19.20 -10.52
N ARG A 78 20.79 18.61 -9.36
CA ARG A 78 21.28 19.05 -8.03
C ARG A 78 22.67 18.48 -7.70
N GLY A 79 23.24 17.63 -8.56
CA GLY A 79 24.52 16.95 -8.33
C GLY A 79 24.46 15.93 -7.19
N ALA A 80 23.28 15.37 -6.91
CA ALA A 80 23.07 14.44 -5.80
C ALA A 80 23.28 12.98 -6.20
N PHE A 81 22.54 12.50 -7.21
CA PHE A 81 22.69 11.19 -7.84
C PHE A 81 21.96 11.18 -9.19
N ASP A 82 22.30 10.25 -10.07
CA ASP A 82 21.60 10.01 -11.34
C ASP A 82 20.73 8.73 -11.34
N LEU A 83 19.92 8.54 -12.40
CA LEU A 83 19.06 7.36 -12.52
C LEU A 83 19.86 6.05 -12.54
N SER A 84 21.06 6.04 -13.13
CA SER A 84 21.91 4.85 -13.20
C SER A 84 22.38 4.43 -11.81
N GLU A 85 22.82 5.37 -10.98
CA GLU A 85 23.21 5.12 -9.59
C GLU A 85 22.05 4.56 -8.77
N ALA A 86 20.84 5.08 -8.94
CA ALA A 86 19.66 4.59 -8.25
C ALA A 86 19.29 3.15 -8.66
N LEU A 87 19.33 2.84 -9.96
CA LEU A 87 19.03 1.52 -10.49
C LEU A 87 20.11 0.49 -10.10
N GLU A 88 21.39 0.84 -10.23
CA GLU A 88 22.50 -0.04 -9.89
C GLU A 88 22.53 -0.35 -8.39
N ASN A 89 22.29 0.66 -7.54
CA ASN A 89 22.14 0.46 -6.10
C ASN A 89 21.01 -0.54 -5.80
N ASN A 90 19.85 -0.43 -6.48
CA ASN A 90 18.76 -1.37 -6.30
C ASN A 90 19.11 -2.78 -6.79
N ALA A 91 19.69 -2.90 -7.98
CA ALA A 91 20.09 -4.16 -8.59
C ALA A 91 21.11 -4.90 -7.71
N ALA A 92 22.21 -4.24 -7.33
CA ALA A 92 23.23 -4.80 -6.45
C ALA A 92 22.64 -5.25 -5.10
N LYS A 93 21.73 -4.45 -4.51
CA LYS A 93 21.00 -4.80 -3.29
C LYS A 93 20.09 -6.02 -3.48
N MET A 94 19.40 -6.15 -4.61
CA MET A 94 18.58 -7.33 -4.90
C MET A 94 19.44 -8.58 -5.09
N VAL A 95 20.55 -8.48 -5.82
CA VAL A 95 21.52 -9.58 -6.01
C VAL A 95 22.04 -10.07 -4.66
N ARG A 96 22.57 -9.15 -3.82
CA ARG A 96 23.06 -9.49 -2.48
C ARG A 96 22.01 -10.16 -1.60
N ARG A 97 20.76 -9.70 -1.64
CA ARG A 97 19.66 -10.24 -0.81
C ARG A 97 19.08 -11.57 -1.31
N HIS A 98 19.44 -12.02 -2.51
CA HIS A 98 18.98 -13.28 -3.09
C HIS A 98 20.16 -14.21 -3.44
N PRO A 99 21.00 -14.60 -2.47
CA PRO A 99 22.15 -15.46 -2.73
C PRO A 99 21.75 -16.86 -3.21
N HIS A 100 20.50 -17.27 -3.04
CA HIS A 100 19.96 -18.52 -3.57
C HIS A 100 19.61 -18.48 -5.06
N VAL A 101 19.57 -17.28 -5.65
CA VAL A 101 19.37 -17.08 -7.08
C VAL A 101 20.69 -16.74 -7.77
N PHE A 102 21.52 -15.91 -7.13
CA PHE A 102 22.71 -15.32 -7.74
C PHE A 102 24.04 -15.84 -7.19
N ALA A 103 24.02 -16.80 -6.27
CA ALA A 103 25.20 -17.43 -5.68
C ALA A 103 24.88 -18.88 -5.25
N ASP A 104 25.78 -19.49 -4.47
CA ASP A 104 25.67 -20.87 -4.03
C ASP A 104 25.06 -20.99 -2.62
N ALA A 105 23.84 -20.48 -2.44
CA ALA A 105 23.06 -20.68 -1.22
C ALA A 105 21.80 -21.51 -1.49
N SER A 106 21.47 -22.45 -0.59
CA SER A 106 20.20 -23.19 -0.62
C SER A 106 19.47 -23.03 0.70
N PHE A 107 18.15 -22.94 0.65
CA PHE A 107 17.30 -22.86 1.85
C PHE A 107 16.25 -23.96 1.78
N GLU A 108 16.03 -24.64 2.90
CA GLU A 108 15.09 -25.77 3.01
C GLU A 108 13.63 -25.30 3.19
N SER A 109 13.42 -24.02 3.53
CA SER A 109 12.09 -23.46 3.73
C SER A 109 12.02 -21.95 3.49
N GLN A 110 10.81 -21.46 3.22
CA GLN A 110 10.51 -20.03 3.14
C GLN A 110 10.85 -19.29 4.46
N LYS A 111 10.71 -19.97 5.60
CA LYS A 111 11.06 -19.42 6.93
C LYS A 111 12.56 -19.16 7.03
N GLU A 112 13.36 -20.10 6.55
CA GLU A 112 14.83 -19.97 6.52
C GLU A 112 15.26 -18.86 5.55
N LEU A 113 14.68 -18.83 4.34
CA LEU A 113 14.91 -17.77 3.36
C LEU A 113 14.65 -16.37 3.95
N LEU A 114 13.52 -16.19 4.64
CA LEU A 114 13.17 -14.92 5.27
C LEU A 114 14.13 -14.54 6.41
N ARG A 115 14.58 -15.51 7.22
CA ARG A 115 15.58 -15.28 8.27
C ARG A 115 16.91 -14.81 7.69
N ASN A 116 17.36 -15.43 6.61
CA ASN A 116 18.58 -15.02 5.91
C ASN A 116 18.44 -13.61 5.30
N TRP A 117 17.28 -13.30 4.72
CA TRP A 117 17.00 -11.97 4.16
C TRP A 117 17.06 -10.86 5.22
N GLU A 118 16.50 -11.09 6.41
CA GLU A 118 16.61 -10.13 7.54
C GLU A 118 18.03 -10.03 8.08
N ARG A 119 18.81 -11.12 8.07
CA ARG A 119 20.23 -11.10 8.45
C ARG A 119 21.04 -10.19 7.52
N ILE A 120 20.92 -10.39 6.21
CA ILE A 120 21.62 -9.58 5.20
C ILE A 120 21.25 -8.10 5.36
N LYS A 121 19.96 -7.78 5.56
CA LYS A 121 19.52 -6.40 5.81
C LYS A 121 20.16 -5.75 7.02
N ARG A 122 20.41 -6.52 8.08
CA ARG A 122 21.08 -6.01 9.30
C ARG A 122 22.56 -5.76 9.06
N GLU A 123 23.21 -6.59 8.26
CA GLU A 123 24.61 -6.43 7.87
C GLU A 123 24.78 -5.18 6.99
N GLU A 124 23.94 -4.98 5.98
CA GLU A 124 23.97 -3.79 5.11
C GLU A 124 23.83 -2.47 5.90
N LYS A 125 22.98 -2.44 6.93
CA LYS A 125 22.82 -1.25 7.78
C LYS A 125 24.06 -0.94 8.63
N LYS A 126 24.78 -1.98 9.08
CA LYS A 126 26.03 -1.80 9.83
C LYS A 126 27.12 -1.23 8.94
N GLU A 127 27.20 -1.70 7.70
CA GLU A 127 28.17 -1.22 6.70
C GLU A 127 27.92 0.23 6.29
N ASN A 128 26.66 0.66 6.21
CA ASN A 128 26.28 2.03 5.85
C ASN A 128 26.47 3.08 6.96
N GLY A 129 27.04 2.71 8.12
CA GLY A 129 27.31 3.66 9.22
C GLY A 129 26.11 4.04 10.08
N ASP A 130 24.93 3.41 9.88
CA ASP A 130 23.72 3.58 10.70
C ASP A 130 23.83 2.83 12.04
N GLY A 131 25.00 2.84 12.68
CA GLY A 131 25.51 1.92 13.71
C GLY A 131 24.72 1.76 15.02
N ALA A 132 23.52 2.35 15.15
CA ALA A 132 22.59 1.95 16.20
C ALA A 132 21.95 0.60 15.84
N PRO A 133 21.75 -0.33 16.79
CA PRO A 133 20.90 -1.49 16.55
C PRO A 133 19.51 -0.97 16.22
N ALA A 134 19.17 -0.95 14.92
CA ALA A 134 17.86 -0.53 14.46
C ALA A 134 16.81 -1.32 15.24
N GLY A 135 15.97 -0.61 15.99
CA GLY A 135 14.81 -1.15 16.69
C GLY A 135 13.99 -1.99 15.73
N LEU A 136 13.24 -2.96 16.29
CA LEU A 136 12.45 -3.89 15.50
C LEU A 136 11.54 -3.18 14.50
N PHE A 137 11.18 -1.91 14.68
CA PHE A 137 10.26 -1.20 13.80
C PHE A 137 10.88 -0.03 13.03
N ASP A 138 12.19 0.21 13.16
CA ASP A 138 12.86 1.39 12.56
C ASP A 138 12.86 1.42 11.03
N SER A 139 12.58 0.28 10.38
CA SER A 139 12.44 0.19 8.93
C SER A 139 10.99 0.33 8.45
N LEU A 140 10.03 0.61 9.33
CA LEU A 140 8.65 0.86 8.93
C LEU A 140 8.54 2.29 8.40
N PRO A 141 8.11 2.48 7.14
CA PRO A 141 7.88 3.83 6.63
C PRO A 141 6.79 4.53 7.45
N LYS A 142 7.09 5.74 7.93
CA LYS A 142 6.17 6.50 8.79
C LYS A 142 4.89 6.94 8.06
N GLY A 143 4.98 7.17 6.74
CA GLY A 143 3.87 7.62 5.89
C GLY A 143 2.93 6.52 5.38
N LEU A 144 3.06 5.27 5.84
CA LEU A 144 2.11 4.22 5.43
C LEU A 144 0.71 4.51 5.97
N PRO A 145 -0.36 4.31 5.17
CA PRO A 145 -1.73 4.37 5.65
C PRO A 145 -1.95 3.42 6.85
N PRO A 146 -2.81 3.76 7.82
CA PRO A 146 -2.92 3.04 9.10
C PRO A 146 -3.10 1.52 8.98
N LEU A 147 -4.01 1.04 8.12
CA LEU A 147 -4.24 -0.40 7.94
C LEU A 147 -3.03 -1.13 7.35
N LEU A 148 -2.35 -0.50 6.38
CA LEU A 148 -1.13 -1.06 5.80
C LEU A 148 0.02 -1.05 6.82
N ARG A 149 0.10 0.02 7.63
CA ARG A 149 1.09 0.14 8.71
C ARG A 149 0.87 -0.92 9.80
N ALA A 150 -0.36 -1.11 10.28
CA ALA A 150 -0.73 -2.15 11.24
C ALA A 150 -0.34 -3.55 10.72
N TYR A 151 -0.69 -3.85 9.47
CA TYR A 151 -0.33 -5.11 8.82
C TYR A 151 1.19 -5.34 8.82
N ARG A 152 1.99 -4.29 8.52
CA ARG A 152 3.46 -4.38 8.48
C ARG A 152 4.07 -4.50 9.87
N ILE A 153 3.53 -3.81 10.88
CA ILE A 153 3.94 -3.95 12.29
C ILE A 153 3.80 -5.41 12.70
N GLN A 154 2.62 -5.97 12.53
CA GLN A 154 2.31 -7.33 12.96
C GLN A 154 3.07 -8.39 12.15
N ALA A 155 3.18 -8.22 10.83
CA ALA A 155 3.99 -9.09 9.99
C ALA A 155 5.46 -9.10 10.43
N LYS A 156 5.98 -7.94 10.87
CA LYS A 156 7.35 -7.85 11.37
C LYS A 156 7.48 -8.47 12.76
N ALA A 157 6.54 -8.21 13.67
CA ALA A 157 6.52 -8.83 15.00
C ALA A 157 6.46 -10.37 14.93
N ALA A 158 5.59 -10.91 14.08
CA ALA A 158 5.44 -12.35 13.85
C ALA A 158 6.73 -13.02 13.33
N ARG A 159 7.56 -12.32 12.54
CA ARG A 159 8.87 -12.85 12.08
C ARG A 159 9.84 -13.13 13.23
N PHE A 160 9.67 -12.44 14.35
CA PHE A 160 10.46 -12.63 15.57
C PHE A 160 9.80 -13.59 16.56
N GLY A 161 8.70 -14.24 16.17
CA GLY A 161 7.92 -15.12 17.05
C GLY A 161 6.97 -14.38 17.97
N PHE A 162 6.82 -13.06 17.84
CA PHE A 162 5.83 -12.30 18.59
C PHE A 162 4.49 -12.29 17.83
N THR A 163 3.73 -13.37 17.98
CA THR A 163 2.39 -13.58 17.41
C THR A 163 1.71 -14.73 18.17
N TRP A 164 0.42 -14.93 17.93
CA TRP A 164 -0.39 -15.99 18.55
C TRP A 164 0.05 -17.40 18.13
N GLU A 165 -0.02 -18.36 19.05
CA GLU A 165 0.37 -19.75 18.80
C GLU A 165 -0.60 -20.45 17.85
N SER A 166 -1.90 -20.26 18.07
CA SER A 166 -2.97 -20.85 17.27
C SER A 166 -3.93 -19.80 16.70
N ASP A 167 -4.79 -20.22 15.76
CA ASP A 167 -5.86 -19.37 15.25
C ASP A 167 -7.00 -19.25 16.25
N GLU A 168 -7.15 -20.24 17.14
CA GLU A 168 -8.07 -20.23 18.27
C GLU A 168 -7.69 -19.16 19.29
N ASP A 169 -6.40 -19.02 19.62
CA ASP A 169 -5.89 -17.97 20.52
C ASP A 169 -6.13 -16.59 19.93
N MET A 170 -5.84 -16.41 18.63
CA MET A 170 -6.14 -15.18 17.92
C MET A 170 -7.64 -14.85 17.95
N ALA A 171 -8.50 -15.84 17.72
CA ALA A 171 -9.95 -15.65 17.76
C ALA A 171 -10.44 -15.33 19.18
N ALA A 172 -9.79 -15.87 20.22
CA ALA A 172 -10.05 -15.53 21.60
C ALA A 172 -9.65 -14.08 21.90
N GLN A 173 -8.48 -13.63 21.42
CA GLN A 173 -8.07 -12.24 21.55
C GLN A 173 -9.06 -11.30 20.88
N LEU A 174 -9.48 -11.60 19.64
CA LEU A 174 -10.45 -10.75 18.94
C LEU A 174 -11.77 -10.59 19.71
N ARG A 175 -12.22 -11.65 20.41
CA ARG A 175 -13.38 -11.57 21.31
C ARG A 175 -13.08 -10.80 22.60
N SER A 176 -11.84 -10.76 23.07
CA SER A 176 -11.43 -9.97 24.23
C SER A 176 -11.50 -8.48 23.92
N GLU A 177 -10.86 -8.06 22.83
CA GLU A 177 -10.82 -6.67 22.34
C GLU A 177 -12.24 -6.14 22.06
N TRP A 178 -13.12 -6.99 21.52
CA TRP A 178 -14.53 -6.62 21.36
C TRP A 178 -15.21 -6.30 22.70
N ARG A 179 -14.92 -7.06 23.76
CA ARG A 179 -15.49 -6.82 25.10
C ARG A 179 -14.91 -5.57 25.76
N GLU A 180 -13.64 -5.27 25.51
CA GLU A 180 -12.98 -4.05 26.00
C GLU A 180 -13.62 -2.82 25.34
N LEU A 181 -13.85 -2.88 24.02
CA LEU A 181 -14.63 -1.87 23.30
C LEU A 181 -16.07 -1.73 23.84
N GLU A 182 -16.78 -2.84 24.09
CA GLU A 182 -18.13 -2.79 24.70
C GLU A 182 -18.13 -2.09 26.07
N GLN A 183 -17.10 -2.34 26.90
CA GLN A 183 -16.95 -1.70 28.21
C GLN A 183 -16.66 -0.20 28.08
N ALA A 184 -15.77 0.20 27.16
CA ALA A 184 -15.47 1.60 26.91
C ALA A 184 -16.68 2.35 26.33
N LEU A 185 -17.47 1.73 25.47
CA LEU A 185 -18.73 2.32 24.98
C LEU A 185 -19.72 2.60 26.11
N ALA A 186 -19.70 1.81 27.18
CA ALA A 186 -20.55 2.01 28.36
C ALA A 186 -20.01 3.07 29.35
N SER A 187 -18.74 3.47 29.26
CA SER A 187 -18.10 4.36 30.24
C SER A 187 -18.45 5.84 30.06
N GLY A 188 -18.89 6.23 28.85
CA GLY A 188 -19.09 7.64 28.46
C GLY A 188 -17.80 8.42 28.21
N ASP A 189 -16.63 7.81 28.39
CA ASP A 189 -15.33 8.41 28.07
C ASP A 189 -15.04 8.26 26.58
N ARG A 190 -15.12 9.38 25.86
CA ARG A 190 -14.93 9.38 24.40
C ARG A 190 -13.52 9.00 23.98
N ALA A 191 -12.50 9.35 24.77
CA ALA A 191 -11.11 9.03 24.44
C ALA A 191 -10.87 7.52 24.57
N ALA A 192 -11.34 6.92 25.67
CA ALA A 192 -11.28 5.48 25.87
C ALA A 192 -12.04 4.71 24.76
N GLN A 193 -13.21 5.20 24.34
CA GLN A 193 -13.96 4.59 23.23
C GLN A 193 -13.18 4.57 21.90
N GLU A 194 -12.46 5.66 21.60
CA GLU A 194 -11.69 5.76 20.37
C GLU A 194 -10.43 4.90 20.42
N GLU A 195 -9.77 4.84 21.57
CA GLU A 195 -8.62 3.96 21.84
C GLU A 195 -8.98 2.48 21.62
N GLU A 196 -10.00 1.98 22.31
CA GLU A 196 -10.43 0.58 22.21
C GLU A 196 -10.94 0.23 20.80
N PHE A 197 -11.55 1.19 20.09
CA PHE A 197 -11.93 0.98 18.70
C PHE A 197 -10.71 0.81 17.80
N GLY A 198 -9.66 1.59 18.06
CA GLY A 198 -8.36 1.45 17.40
C GLY A 198 -7.71 0.10 17.65
N ASP A 199 -7.73 -0.39 18.89
CA ASP A 199 -7.16 -1.67 19.28
C ASP A 199 -7.94 -2.85 18.67
N TYR A 200 -9.27 -2.77 18.64
CA TYR A 200 -10.09 -3.76 17.92
C TYR A 200 -9.77 -3.78 16.41
N LEU A 201 -9.60 -2.62 15.76
CA LEU A 201 -9.17 -2.55 14.37
C LEU A 201 -7.77 -3.16 14.17
N PHE A 202 -6.83 -2.87 15.07
CA PHE A 202 -5.50 -3.45 15.04
C PHE A 202 -5.56 -4.98 15.15
N CYS A 203 -6.35 -5.50 16.08
CA CYS A 203 -6.57 -6.94 16.27
C CYS A 203 -7.22 -7.61 15.04
N LEU A 204 -8.20 -6.96 14.40
CA LEU A 204 -8.79 -7.42 13.13
C LEU A 204 -7.76 -7.52 12.00
N VAL A 205 -6.82 -6.57 11.92
CA VAL A 205 -5.73 -6.61 10.93
C VAL A 205 -4.83 -7.84 11.17
N GLU A 206 -4.55 -8.22 12.43
CA GLU A 206 -3.74 -9.41 12.73
C GLU A 206 -4.48 -10.68 12.34
N PHE A 207 -5.76 -10.76 12.69
CA PHE A 207 -6.62 -11.87 12.30
C PHE A 207 -6.60 -12.07 10.78
N GLY A 208 -6.81 -10.99 10.02
CA GLY A 208 -6.72 -11.01 8.56
C GLY A 208 -5.34 -11.42 8.05
N ARG A 209 -4.26 -10.86 8.64
CA ARG A 209 -2.88 -11.18 8.26
C ARG A 209 -2.57 -12.67 8.40
N ARG A 210 -2.99 -13.30 9.49
CA ARG A 210 -2.79 -14.75 9.73
C ARG A 210 -3.47 -15.61 8.68
N LYS A 211 -4.61 -15.16 8.14
CA LYS A 211 -5.32 -15.81 7.01
C LYS A 211 -4.76 -15.43 5.62
N GLY A 212 -3.71 -14.62 5.56
CA GLY A 212 -3.12 -14.15 4.31
C GLY A 212 -3.82 -12.94 3.68
N PHE A 213 -4.87 -12.41 4.32
CA PHE A 213 -5.62 -11.27 3.80
C PHE A 213 -4.85 -9.96 4.01
N LYS A 214 -4.86 -9.09 2.99
CA LYS A 214 -4.31 -7.73 3.10
C LYS A 214 -5.46 -6.79 3.52
N ALA A 215 -5.49 -6.37 4.78
CA ALA A 215 -6.61 -5.60 5.34
C ALA A 215 -7.00 -4.37 4.50
N ASN A 216 -6.01 -3.60 4.03
CA ASN A 216 -6.27 -2.43 3.17
C ASN A 216 -6.99 -2.80 1.87
N ALA A 217 -6.53 -3.86 1.19
CA ALA A 217 -7.16 -4.31 -0.06
C ALA A 217 -8.53 -4.96 0.18
N ALA A 218 -8.69 -5.68 1.28
CA ALA A 218 -9.97 -6.28 1.66
C ALA A 218 -11.04 -5.23 1.97
N LEU A 219 -10.68 -4.15 2.68
CA LEU A 219 -11.57 -3.03 2.95
C LEU A 219 -11.91 -2.28 1.67
N ASP A 220 -10.93 -2.02 0.81
CA ASP A 220 -11.14 -1.38 -0.48
C ASP A 220 -12.14 -2.16 -1.35
N ALA A 221 -12.00 -3.48 -1.45
CA ALA A 221 -12.96 -4.33 -2.15
C ALA A 221 -14.38 -4.26 -1.53
N ALA A 222 -14.48 -4.13 -0.20
CA ALA A 222 -15.77 -3.93 0.47
C ALA A 222 -16.39 -2.56 0.14
N ASN A 223 -15.57 -1.50 0.07
CA ASN A 223 -15.99 -0.15 -0.32
C ASN A 223 -16.51 -0.14 -1.76
N ARG A 224 -15.74 -0.67 -2.73
CA ARG A 224 -16.18 -0.78 -4.14
C ARG A 224 -17.50 -1.51 -4.26
N LYS A 225 -17.64 -2.64 -3.56
CA LYS A 225 -18.90 -3.41 -3.54
C LYS A 225 -20.07 -2.61 -2.96
N PHE A 226 -19.83 -1.81 -1.92
CA PHE A 226 -20.86 -0.93 -1.36
C PHE A 226 -21.26 0.14 -2.38
N LEU A 227 -20.29 0.84 -2.98
CA LEU A 227 -20.51 1.89 -3.97
C LEU A 227 -21.27 1.37 -5.20
N ALA A 228 -20.85 0.22 -5.75
CA ALA A 228 -21.54 -0.41 -6.88
C ALA A 228 -23.00 -0.74 -6.56
N ARG A 229 -23.27 -1.27 -5.36
CA ARG A 229 -24.64 -1.55 -4.91
C ARG A 229 -25.45 -0.28 -4.70
N PHE A 230 -24.83 0.78 -4.18
CA PHE A 230 -25.49 2.05 -3.96
C PHE A 230 -25.84 2.75 -5.29
N ALA A 231 -24.89 2.79 -6.24
CA ALA A 231 -25.16 3.29 -7.60
C ALA A 231 -26.30 2.52 -8.27
N ARG A 232 -26.33 1.18 -8.10
CA ARG A 232 -27.44 0.37 -8.58
C ARG A 232 -28.76 0.70 -7.89
N MET A 233 -28.72 0.97 -6.59
CA MET A 233 -29.88 1.42 -5.82
C MET A 233 -30.45 2.73 -6.40
N GLU A 234 -29.58 3.69 -6.74
CA GLU A 234 -29.95 4.97 -7.36
C GLU A 234 -30.60 4.77 -8.74
N GLU A 235 -30.04 3.89 -9.58
CA GLU A 235 -30.62 3.55 -10.89
C GLU A 235 -32.02 2.95 -10.76
N LEU A 236 -32.21 2.02 -9.83
CA LEU A 236 -33.50 1.35 -9.60
C LEU A 236 -34.57 2.33 -9.11
N ALA A 237 -34.21 3.23 -8.20
CA ALA A 237 -35.10 4.28 -7.72
C ALA A 237 -35.47 5.25 -8.85
N ARG A 238 -34.47 5.72 -9.62
CA ARG A 238 -34.67 6.62 -10.75
C ARG A 238 -35.58 6.02 -11.82
N ALA A 239 -35.43 4.72 -12.12
CA ALA A 239 -36.29 4.00 -13.05
C ALA A 239 -37.77 3.96 -12.61
N GLN A 240 -38.04 4.14 -11.32
CA GLN A 240 -39.39 4.22 -10.74
C GLN A 240 -39.82 5.68 -10.49
N GLY A 241 -39.07 6.66 -10.97
CA GLY A 241 -39.35 8.08 -10.75
C GLY A 241 -39.16 8.53 -9.30
N LEU A 242 -38.36 7.80 -8.52
CA LEU A 242 -38.09 8.09 -7.11
C LEU A 242 -36.66 8.61 -6.94
N ASP A 243 -36.53 9.61 -6.08
CA ASP A 243 -35.25 10.00 -5.47
C ASP A 243 -35.09 9.21 -4.16
N LEU A 244 -33.87 8.73 -3.89
CA LEU A 244 -33.54 8.06 -2.64
C LEU A 244 -33.44 9.05 -1.47
N ALA A 245 -33.11 10.31 -1.75
CA ALA A 245 -33.02 11.34 -0.71
C ALA A 245 -34.38 11.51 -0.01
N GLY A 246 -34.36 11.47 1.32
CA GLY A 246 -35.57 11.63 2.13
C GLY A 246 -36.51 10.42 2.17
N GLN A 247 -36.16 9.30 1.53
CA GLN A 247 -36.95 8.07 1.64
C GLN A 247 -36.79 7.41 3.00
N GLU A 248 -37.85 6.73 3.46
CA GLU A 248 -37.77 5.92 4.66
C GLU A 248 -36.79 4.75 4.49
N LEU A 249 -36.15 4.34 5.59
CA LEU A 249 -35.20 3.23 5.58
C LEU A 249 -35.80 1.93 5.00
N ALA A 250 -37.11 1.70 5.20
CA ALA A 250 -37.79 0.56 4.61
C ALA A 250 -37.78 0.60 3.06
N VAL A 251 -37.93 1.77 2.46
CA VAL A 251 -37.86 1.96 1.01
C VAL A 251 -36.42 1.78 0.52
N LEU A 252 -35.44 2.38 1.22
CA LEU A 252 -34.02 2.22 0.91
C LEU A 252 -33.58 0.75 0.96
N ASN A 253 -33.99 0.02 2.00
CA ASN A 253 -33.68 -1.40 2.16
C ASN A 253 -34.27 -2.25 1.03
N ARG A 254 -35.48 -1.94 0.54
CA ARG A 254 -36.05 -2.66 -0.63
C ARG A 254 -35.20 -2.48 -1.88
N PHE A 255 -34.72 -1.28 -2.16
CA PHE A 255 -33.83 -1.04 -3.30
C PHE A 255 -32.45 -1.68 -3.09
N TRP A 256 -31.92 -1.65 -1.87
CA TRP A 256 -30.67 -2.31 -1.51
C TRP A 256 -30.72 -3.82 -1.70
N ASP A 257 -31.80 -4.48 -1.27
CA ASP A 257 -31.99 -5.91 -1.45
C ASP A 257 -32.12 -6.28 -2.93
N GLN A 258 -32.79 -5.45 -3.73
CA GLN A 258 -32.82 -5.61 -5.19
C GLN A 258 -31.44 -5.44 -5.83
N ALA A 259 -30.65 -4.45 -5.37
CA ALA A 259 -29.28 -4.22 -5.83
C ALA A 259 -28.33 -5.38 -5.46
N LYS A 260 -28.62 -6.11 -4.38
CA LYS A 260 -27.87 -7.33 -4.00
C LYS A 260 -28.25 -8.58 -4.81
N ALA A 261 -29.49 -8.66 -5.31
CA ALA A 261 -30.06 -9.88 -5.86
C ALA A 261 -29.62 -10.20 -7.30
N LYS A 262 -28.94 -9.29 -7.99
CA LYS A 262 -28.35 -9.53 -9.32
C LYS A 262 -26.82 -9.43 -9.26
N PRO A 263 -26.08 -10.41 -9.80
CA PRO A 263 -24.68 -10.23 -10.15
C PRO A 263 -24.51 -9.15 -11.22
#